data_AF-W9T2V1-F1
#
_entry.id   AF-W9T2V1-F1
#
_cell.length_a   1.000
_cell.length_b   1.000
_cell.length_c   1.000
_cell.angle_alpha   90.00
_cell.angle_beta   90.00
_cell.angle_gamma   90.00
#
_symmetry.space_group_name_H-M   'P 1'
#
loop_
_entity.id
_entity.type
_entity.pdbx_description
1 polymer ?
#
loop_
_entity_poly.entity_id
_entity_poly.type
_entity_poly.pdbx_seq_one_letter_code
_entity_poly.pdbx_strand_id
1 'polypeptide(L)'
;MEKQLQQLEILYPNKARAAKFNIPLAHMITAGANIILVPSRFEPCGRIQLDAMRYGCVLPIVASTGGLVDTVKEGFTGFQMEPSM
;
A
#
# COMPACT_ATOMS: atom_id res chain seq x y z
N MET A 1 -13.91 9.55 7.15
CA MET A 1 -12.72 8.68 7.03
C MET A 1 -12.28 8.10 8.37
N GLU A 2 -11.79 8.89 9.34
CA GLU A 2 -11.31 8.33 10.62
C GLU A 2 -12.36 7.53 11.41
N LYS A 3 -13.61 8.03 11.47
CA LYS A 3 -14.72 7.28 12.10
C LYS A 3 -15.02 5.94 11.43
N GLN A 4 -14.86 5.85 10.10
CA GLN A 4 -15.06 4.60 9.35
C GLN A 4 -13.93 3.61 9.63
N LEU A 5 -12.70 4.11 9.78
CA LEU A 5 -11.54 3.30 10.17
C LEU A 5 -11.72 2.74 11.59
N GLN A 6 -12.16 3.56 12.54
CA GLN A 6 -12.46 3.10 13.91
C GLN A 6 -13.57 2.03 13.93
N GLN A 7 -14.62 2.20 13.11
CA GLN A 7 -15.66 1.19 12.96
C GLN A 7 -15.11 -0.13 12.42
N LEU A 8 -14.18 -0.11 11.46
CA LEU A 8 -13.55 -1.33 10.94
C LEU A 8 -12.74 -2.06 12.02
N GLU A 9 -12.04 -1.34 12.90
CA GLU A 9 -11.34 -1.96 14.02
C GLU A 9 -12.28 -2.64 15.00
N ILE A 10 -13.45 -2.05 15.27
CA ILE A 10 -14.49 -2.61 16.14
C ILE A 10 -15.12 -3.85 15.50
N LEU A 11 -15.45 -3.79 14.21
CA LEU A 11 -16.07 -4.90 13.48
C LEU A 11 -15.11 -6.07 13.26
N TYR A 12 -13.80 -5.79 13.14
CA TYR A 12 -12.78 -6.79 12.82
C TYR A 12 -11.56 -6.68 13.74
N PRO A 13 -11.70 -6.95 15.05
CA PRO A 13 -10.68 -6.67 16.06
C PRO A 13 -9.40 -7.49 15.94
N ASN A 14 -9.34 -8.53 15.10
CA ASN A 14 -8.11 -9.29 14.83
C ASN A 14 -7.71 -9.27 13.34
N LYS A 15 -8.40 -8.48 12.50
CA LYS A 15 -8.14 -8.42 11.07
C LYS A 15 -7.89 -7.00 10.55
N ALA A 16 -8.38 -5.98 11.25
CA ALA A 16 -8.23 -4.58 10.87
C ALA A 16 -7.62 -3.75 12.02
N ARG A 17 -6.67 -2.90 11.66
CA ARG A 17 -6.10 -1.86 12.50
C ARG A 17 -5.90 -0.60 11.67
N ALA A 18 -6.11 0.55 12.29
CA ALA A 18 -5.85 1.86 11.73
C ALA A 18 -4.85 2.58 12.63
N ALA A 19 -3.68 2.92 12.07
CA ALA A 19 -2.66 3.65 12.78
C ALA A 19 -2.61 5.10 12.31
N LYS A 20 -2.33 6.03 13.24
CA LYS A 20 -1.87 7.36 12.85
C LYS A 20 -0.50 7.25 12.20
N PHE A 21 -0.23 8.13 11.24
CA PHE A 21 1.04 8.11 10.53
C PHE A 21 2.22 8.34 11.49
N ASN A 22 3.17 7.42 11.45
CA ASN A 22 4.43 7.46 12.17
C ASN A 22 5.48 6.77 11.28
N ILE A 23 6.59 7.45 11.01
CA ILE A 23 7.60 6.98 10.04
C ILE A 23 8.19 5.62 10.44
N PRO A 24 8.74 5.44 11.66
CA PRO A 24 9.20 4.12 12.12
C PRO A 24 8.15 3.02 11.98
N LEU A 25 6.90 3.29 12.37
CA LEU A 25 5.82 2.33 12.28
C LEU A 25 5.49 1.97 10.83
N ALA A 26 5.49 2.95 9.91
CA ALA A 26 5.26 2.72 8.50
C ALA A 26 6.30 1.74 7.92
N HIS A 27 7.59 1.95 8.21
CA HIS A 27 8.64 1.02 7.77
C HIS A 27 8.46 -0.38 8.36
N MET A 28 8.09 -0.50 9.64
CA MET A 28 7.84 -1.81 10.27
C MET A 28 6.64 -2.53 9.65
N ILE A 29 5.54 -1.82 9.40
CA ILE A 29 4.35 -2.39 8.76
C ILE A 29 4.70 -2.85 7.35
N THR A 30 5.38 -2.02 6.56
CA THR A 30 5.76 -2.36 5.18
C THR A 30 6.71 -3.57 5.15
N ALA A 31 7.66 -3.66 6.08
CA ALA A 31 8.59 -4.79 6.16
C ALA A 31 7.92 -6.09 6.64
N GLY A 32 6.85 -6.00 7.44
CA GLY A 32 6.06 -7.15 7.87
C GLY A 32 4.93 -7.56 6.92
N ALA A 33 4.69 -6.80 5.85
CA ALA A 33 3.57 -7.02 4.96
C ALA A 33 3.92 -7.99 3.82
N ASN A 34 3.02 -8.95 3.54
CA ASN A 34 3.11 -9.74 2.31
C ASN A 34 2.58 -8.99 1.09
N ILE A 35 1.56 -8.16 1.28
CA ILE A 35 0.88 -7.41 0.22
C ILE A 35 0.75 -5.96 0.68
N ILE A 36 1.04 -5.02 -0.23
CA ILE A 36 0.75 -3.60 -0.03
C ILE A 36 -0.18 -3.11 -1.13
N LEU A 37 -1.23 -2.39 -0.75
CA LEU A 37 -2.21 -1.83 -1.68
C LEU A 37 -2.05 -0.30 -1.72
N VAL A 38 -1.75 0.24 -2.89
CA VAL A 38 -1.61 1.69 -3.11
C VAL A 38 -2.59 2.13 -4.20
N PRO A 39 -3.88 2.35 -3.86
CA PRO A 39 -4.92 2.71 -4.82
C PRO A 39 -4.94 4.23 -5.06
N SER A 40 -3.76 4.88 -5.14
CA SER A 40 -3.67 6.32 -5.29
C SER A 40 -4.09 6.76 -6.69
N ARG A 41 -4.84 7.85 -6.82
CA ARG A 41 -5.17 8.44 -8.13
C ARG A 41 -4.05 9.34 -8.66
N PHE A 42 -3.13 9.75 -7.80
CA PHE A 42 -2.00 10.59 -8.15
C PHE A 42 -0.82 10.26 -7.23
N GLU A 43 0.27 9.78 -7.81
CA GLU A 43 1.49 9.46 -7.07
C GLU A 43 2.70 9.79 -7.97
N PRO A 44 3.34 10.95 -7.77
CA PRO A 44 4.37 11.44 -8.70
C PRO A 44 5.70 10.71 -8.53
N CYS A 45 6.02 10.22 -7.32
CA CYS A 45 7.35 9.72 -6.98
C CYS A 45 7.40 8.20 -6.88
N GLY A 46 6.33 7.56 -6.41
CA GLY A 46 6.29 6.10 -6.33
C GLY A 46 7.26 5.51 -5.31
N ARG A 47 7.31 6.07 -4.09
CA ARG A 47 8.29 5.64 -3.09
C ARG A 47 7.83 4.43 -2.26
N ILE A 48 6.54 4.34 -1.99
CA ILE A 48 5.95 3.33 -1.11
C ILE A 48 6.19 1.91 -1.64
N GLN A 49 6.00 1.68 -2.93
CA GLN A 49 6.24 0.38 -3.56
C GLN A 49 7.73 0.03 -3.66
N LEU A 50 8.61 1.03 -3.79
CA LEU A 50 10.05 0.79 -3.78
C LEU A 50 10.54 0.38 -2.39
N ASP A 51 10.03 1.03 -1.34
CA ASP A 51 10.30 0.64 0.05
C ASP A 51 9.75 -0.77 0.32
N ALA A 52 8.56 -1.10 -0.19
CA ALA A 52 7.97 -2.44 -0.09
C ALA A 52 8.83 -3.51 -0.77
N MET A 53 9.22 -3.29 -2.04
CA MET A 53 10.12 -4.20 -2.76
C MET A 53 11.47 -4.35 -2.06
N ARG A 54 12.01 -3.24 -1.50
CA ARG A 54 13.29 -3.26 -0.79
C ARG A 54 13.23 -4.07 0.51
N TYR A 55 12.10 -4.03 1.22
CA TYR A 55 11.90 -4.83 2.43
C TYR A 55 11.48 -6.27 2.17
N GLY A 56 11.34 -6.67 0.89
CA GLY A 56 10.93 -8.02 0.55
C GLY A 56 9.43 -8.27 0.70
N CYS A 57 8.61 -7.20 0.68
CA CYS A 57 7.17 -7.34 0.51
C CYS A 57 6.91 -8.11 -0.79
N VAL A 58 6.15 -9.20 -0.69
CA VAL A 58 6.01 -10.19 -1.76
C VAL A 58 5.22 -9.63 -2.94
N LEU A 59 4.22 -8.77 -2.69
CA LEU A 59 3.33 -8.34 -3.75
C LEU A 59 2.77 -6.90 -3.55
N PRO A 60 3.36 -5.89 -4.21
CA PRO A 60 2.74 -4.59 -4.33
C PRO A 60 1.62 -4.60 -5.38
N ILE A 61 0.45 -4.10 -4.99
CA ILE A 61 -0.69 -3.85 -5.87
C ILE A 61 -0.91 -2.33 -5.92
N VAL A 62 -0.70 -1.73 -7.09
CA VAL A 62 -0.65 -0.28 -7.24
C VAL A 62 -1.65 0.19 -8.29
N ALA A 63 -2.12 1.43 -8.20
CA ALA A 63 -2.84 2.05 -9.30
C ALA A 63 -1.88 2.36 -10.47
N SER A 64 -2.35 2.24 -11.71
CA SER A 64 -1.60 2.62 -12.92
C SER A 64 -1.50 4.15 -13.08
N THR A 65 -0.83 4.84 -12.16
CA THR A 65 -0.60 6.29 -12.22
C THR A 65 0.84 6.67 -11.85
N GLY A 66 1.39 7.67 -12.55
CA GLY A 66 2.66 8.31 -12.22
C GLY A 66 3.81 7.31 -11.99
N GLY A 67 4.60 7.54 -10.94
CA GLY A 67 5.79 6.72 -10.64
C GLY A 67 5.47 5.27 -10.24
N LEU A 68 4.19 4.92 -10.01
CA LEU A 68 3.77 3.53 -9.76
C LEU A 68 3.93 2.68 -11.02
N VAL A 69 3.58 3.21 -12.19
CA VAL A 69 3.68 2.53 -13.50
C VAL A 69 5.14 2.27 -13.87
N ASP A 70 6.01 3.23 -13.58
CA ASP A 70 7.43 3.15 -13.97
C ASP A 70 8.21 2.10 -13.16
N THR A 71 7.69 1.69 -12.01
CA THR A 71 8.42 0.88 -11.02
C THR A 71 7.81 -0.50 -10.80
N VAL A 72 6.49 -0.66 -10.97
CA VAL A 72 5.81 -1.96 -10.87
C VAL A 72 5.65 -2.56 -12.26
N LYS A 73 6.25 -3.72 -12.50
CA LYS A 73 6.07 -4.50 -13.73
C LYS A 73 5.00 -5.55 -13.49
N GLU A 74 3.94 -5.48 -14.29
CA GLU A 74 2.79 -6.38 -14.24
C GLU A 74 3.22 -7.85 -14.24
N GLY A 75 2.79 -8.59 -13.21
CA GLY A 75 3.06 -10.02 -13.05
C GLY A 75 4.51 -10.38 -12.70
N PHE A 76 5.42 -9.41 -12.58
CA PHE A 76 6.83 -9.65 -12.26
C PHE A 76 7.25 -9.05 -10.92
N THR A 77 7.03 -7.74 -10.72
CA THR A 77 7.30 -7.09 -9.43
C THR A 77 6.04 -6.73 -8.66
N GLY A 78 4.85 -6.91 -9.25
CA GLY A 78 3.56 -6.63 -8.62
C GLY A 78 2.41 -6.65 -9.63
N PHE A 79 1.26 -6.13 -9.21
CA PHE A 79 0.09 -5.96 -10.07
C PHE A 79 -0.31 -4.48 -10.13
N GLN A 80 -0.69 -4.02 -11.31
CA GLN A 80 -1.25 -2.71 -11.53
C GLN A 80 -2.78 -2.82 -11.68
N MET A 81 -3.49 -1.86 -11.08
CA MET A 81 -4.94 -1.72 -11.19
C MET A 81 -5.26 -0.48 -12.01
N GLU A 82 -6.21 -0.62 -12.93
CA GLU A 82 -6.75 0.51 -13.67
C GLU A 82 -7.32 1.55 -12.69
N PRO A 83 -7.06 2.85 -12.89
CA PRO A 83 -7.64 3.89 -12.06
C PRO A 83 -9.17 3.82 -12.16
N SER A 84 -9.86 3.73 -11.02
CA SER A 84 -11.30 3.92 -11.00
C SER A 84 -11.62 5.34 -11.45
N MET A 85 -12.31 5.46 -12.59
CA MET A 85 -12.72 6.71 -13.24
C MET A 85 -13.45 7.66 -12.27
#